data_AF-A0A949JC38-F1
#
_entry.id   AF-A0A949JC38-F1
#
_cell.length_a   1.000
_cell.length_b   1.000
_cell.length_c   1.000
_cell.angle_alpha   90.00
_cell.angle_beta   90.00
_cell.angle_gamma   90.00
#
_symmetry.space_group_name_H-M   'P 1'
#
loop_
_entity.id
_entity.type
_entity.pdbx_description
1 polymer ?
#
loop_
_entity_poly.entity_id
_entity_poly.type
_entity_poly.pdbx_seq_one_letter_code
_entity_poly.pdbx_strand_id
1 'polypeptide(L)'
;MTTPHDHLGQLRDDWRWRCHRHASIIAMAQIRERHPDDALAGLSDLGELVVALDVGGGRSVIERARIAQILLIEATNEEVRRALLQALLPGVVSTCRQLRFGQGIINEPHECVAAAISMLNDLIGDWAGESRPYAAPDLLSALRGRLRRWLLKEKGSRLNAPRADDPETPAATNSALLTRLEMLVEGPHERLARLTYRCVFAGIPLRELAREDQSSLPSLRRELQIFALAHLLG
;
A
#
# COMPACT_ATOMS: atom_id res chain seq x y z
N MET A 1 18.27 6.34 -10.81
CA MET A 1 17.44 7.18 -9.91
C MET A 1 16.02 7.11 -10.43
N THR A 2 15.20 6.24 -9.86
CA THR A 2 13.78 6.09 -10.21
C THR A 2 13.00 7.24 -9.59
N THR A 3 12.35 8.04 -10.44
CA THR A 3 11.44 9.09 -10.00
C THR A 3 10.32 8.45 -9.16
N PRO A 4 10.05 8.93 -7.93
CA PRO A 4 8.91 8.45 -7.17
C PRO A 4 7.64 8.71 -7.98
N HIS A 5 6.89 7.67 -8.32
CA HIS A 5 5.65 7.79 -9.07
C HIS A 5 4.58 8.49 -8.22
N ASP A 6 4.31 9.77 -8.52
CA ASP A 6 3.25 10.54 -7.86
C ASP A 6 1.88 10.23 -8.48
N HIS A 7 1.34 9.06 -8.14
CA HIS A 7 0.04 8.62 -8.63
C HIS A 7 -1.11 9.55 -8.22
N LEU A 8 -1.01 10.21 -7.06
CA LEU A 8 -2.01 11.16 -6.60
C LEU A 8 -1.94 12.46 -7.41
N GLY A 9 -0.75 12.98 -7.67
CA GLY A 9 -0.55 14.12 -8.55
C GLY A 9 -1.12 13.86 -9.94
N GLN A 10 -0.79 12.71 -10.54
CA GLN A 10 -1.30 12.30 -11.86
C GLN A 10 -2.83 12.25 -11.92
N LEU A 11 -3.48 11.66 -10.91
CA LEU A 11 -4.95 11.58 -10.87
C LEU A 11 -5.61 12.95 -10.66
N ARG A 12 -5.02 13.81 -9.84
CA ARG A 12 -5.55 15.16 -9.63
C ARG A 12 -5.36 16.03 -10.87
N ASP A 13 -4.26 15.86 -11.58
CA ASP A 13 -3.99 16.59 -12.81
C ASP A 13 -4.89 16.09 -13.96
N ASP A 14 -5.08 14.77 -14.13
CA ASP A 14 -6.06 14.23 -15.09
C ASP A 14 -7.47 14.75 -14.78
N TRP A 15 -7.85 14.80 -13.50
CA TRP A 15 -9.14 15.35 -13.09
C TRP A 15 -9.29 16.83 -13.46
N ARG A 16 -8.30 17.67 -13.18
CA ARG A 16 -8.30 19.09 -13.55
C ARG A 16 -8.55 19.31 -15.04
N TRP A 17 -8.06 18.42 -15.90
CA TRP A 17 -8.28 18.51 -17.35
C TRP A 17 -9.66 18.05 -17.80
N ARG A 18 -10.37 17.24 -17.00
CA ARG A 18 -11.65 16.61 -17.36
C ARG A 18 -12.86 17.23 -16.67
N CYS A 19 -12.67 17.79 -15.48
CA CYS A 19 -13.75 18.15 -14.56
C CYS A 19 -14.71 19.22 -15.10
N HIS A 20 -14.27 20.05 -16.05
CA HIS A 20 -15.08 21.10 -16.68
C HIS A 20 -15.40 20.82 -18.16
N ARG A 21 -15.16 19.60 -18.66
CA ARG A 21 -15.48 19.26 -20.05
C ARG A 21 -16.98 19.14 -20.27
N HIS A 22 -17.39 19.20 -21.53
CA HIS A 22 -18.79 19.06 -21.93
C HIS A 22 -19.45 17.78 -21.37
N ALA A 23 -18.71 16.66 -21.29
CA ALA A 23 -19.20 15.43 -20.69
C ALA A 23 -19.55 15.56 -19.19
N SER A 24 -18.76 16.33 -18.45
CA SER A 24 -19.01 16.64 -17.03
C SER A 24 -20.26 17.48 -16.85
N ILE A 25 -20.44 18.50 -17.70
CA ILE A 25 -21.64 19.36 -17.70
C ILE A 25 -22.89 18.54 -18.01
N ILE A 26 -22.83 17.67 -19.04
CA ILE A 26 -23.95 16.79 -19.40
C ILE A 26 -24.28 15.83 -18.25
N ALA A 27 -23.27 15.18 -17.67
CA ALA A 27 -23.47 14.27 -16.55
C ALA A 27 -24.12 14.99 -15.36
N MET A 28 -23.66 16.21 -15.03
CA MET A 28 -24.25 17.02 -13.96
C MET A 28 -25.70 17.41 -14.26
N ALA A 29 -26.02 17.80 -15.49
CA ALA A 29 -27.38 18.12 -15.90
C ALA A 29 -28.31 16.89 -15.77
N GLN A 30 -27.85 15.72 -16.21
CA GLN A 30 -28.60 14.46 -16.08
C GLN A 30 -28.79 14.03 -14.62
N ILE A 31 -27.80 14.27 -13.75
CA ILE A 31 -27.93 14.02 -12.31
C ILE A 31 -29.01 14.94 -11.73
N ARG A 32 -28.96 16.24 -12.03
CA ARG A 32 -29.93 17.21 -11.50
C ARG A 32 -31.36 16.94 -11.96
N GLU A 33 -31.53 16.50 -13.21
CA GLU A 33 -32.84 16.13 -13.74
C GLU A 33 -33.42 14.91 -13.01
N ARG A 34 -32.60 13.90 -12.73
CA ARG A 34 -33.03 12.66 -12.07
C ARG A 34 -33.11 12.76 -10.55
N HIS A 35 -32.35 13.67 -9.96
CA HIS A 35 -32.27 13.92 -8.52
C HIS A 35 -32.48 15.42 -8.25
N PRO A 36 -33.74 15.90 -8.27
CA PRO A 36 -34.05 17.29 -7.93
C PRO A 36 -33.86 17.50 -6.42
N ASP A 37 -32.62 17.84 -6.03
CA ASP A 37 -32.17 17.96 -4.64
C ASP A 37 -31.44 19.30 -4.45
N ASP A 38 -31.79 20.04 -3.40
CA ASP A 38 -31.21 21.36 -3.10
C ASP A 38 -29.71 21.29 -2.82
N ALA A 39 -29.20 20.12 -2.40
CA ALA A 39 -27.77 19.91 -2.21
C ALA A 39 -26.97 20.09 -3.53
N LEU A 40 -27.62 19.93 -4.69
CA LEU A 40 -27.02 20.12 -6.01
C LEU A 40 -27.21 21.53 -6.57
N ALA A 41 -27.95 22.41 -5.88
CA ALA A 41 -28.31 23.72 -6.39
C ALA A 41 -27.08 24.61 -6.64
N GLY A 42 -27.00 25.25 -7.81
CA GLY A 42 -25.91 26.16 -8.16
C GLY A 42 -24.62 25.48 -8.63
N LEU A 43 -24.60 24.15 -8.77
CA LEU A 43 -23.48 23.41 -9.34
C LEU A 43 -23.70 23.18 -10.85
N SER A 44 -22.68 23.53 -11.64
CA SER A 44 -22.74 23.53 -13.11
C SER A 44 -22.10 22.30 -13.74
N ASP A 45 -21.11 21.71 -13.07
CA ASP A 45 -20.39 20.51 -13.52
C ASP A 45 -19.90 19.64 -12.36
N LEU A 46 -19.32 18.47 -12.68
CA LEU A 46 -18.80 17.55 -11.68
C LEU A 46 -17.56 18.08 -10.95
N GLY A 47 -16.81 19.02 -11.54
CA GLY A 47 -15.67 19.68 -10.90
C GLY A 47 -16.10 20.52 -9.71
N GLU A 48 -17.08 21.39 -9.90
CA GLU A 48 -17.71 22.17 -8.83
C GLU A 48 -18.32 21.26 -7.76
N LEU A 49 -18.93 20.14 -8.17
CA LEU A 49 -19.49 19.16 -7.25
C LEU A 49 -18.42 18.51 -6.37
N VAL A 50 -17.27 18.11 -6.93
CA VAL A 50 -16.15 17.57 -6.14
C VAL A 50 -15.62 18.62 -5.16
N VAL A 51 -15.52 19.89 -5.55
CA VAL A 51 -15.13 20.99 -4.64
C VAL A 51 -16.17 21.16 -3.53
N ALA A 52 -17.47 21.05 -3.84
CA ALA A 52 -18.55 21.16 -2.85
C ALA A 52 -18.53 20.04 -1.79
N LEU A 53 -17.94 18.88 -2.13
CA LEU A 53 -17.74 17.75 -1.21
C LEU A 53 -16.54 17.93 -0.27
N ASP A 54 -15.66 18.91 -0.49
CA ASP A 54 -14.58 19.20 0.46
C ASP A 54 -15.12 19.85 1.75
N VAL A 55 -14.35 19.75 2.84
CA VAL A 55 -14.71 20.32 4.15
C VAL A 55 -14.97 21.83 4.09
N GLY A 56 -14.29 22.53 3.17
CA GLY A 56 -14.47 23.96 2.90
C GLY A 56 -15.38 24.30 1.72
N GLY A 57 -16.05 23.32 1.11
CA GLY A 57 -16.82 23.45 -0.14
C GLY A 57 -18.18 24.14 -0.02
N GLY A 58 -18.49 24.77 1.12
CA GLY A 58 -19.74 25.51 1.34
C GLY A 58 -20.98 24.66 1.59
N ARG A 59 -20.87 23.32 1.62
CA ARG A 59 -21.97 22.40 1.94
C ARG A 59 -21.94 21.93 3.39
N SER A 60 -23.10 21.68 3.95
CA SER A 60 -23.25 21.01 5.25
C SER A 60 -22.84 19.54 5.18
N VAL A 61 -22.62 18.92 6.33
CA VAL A 61 -22.31 17.48 6.42
C VAL A 61 -23.41 16.62 5.77
N ILE A 62 -24.67 17.00 5.96
CA ILE A 62 -25.84 16.26 5.46
C ILE A 62 -25.92 16.38 3.94
N GLU A 63 -25.75 17.59 3.39
CA GLU A 63 -25.70 17.81 1.94
C GLU A 63 -24.55 17.02 1.31
N ARG A 64 -23.37 17.01 1.91
CA ARG A 64 -22.24 16.23 1.38
C ARG A 64 -22.51 14.73 1.39
N ALA A 65 -23.12 14.20 2.45
CA ALA A 65 -23.52 12.80 2.50
C ALA A 65 -24.54 12.48 1.40
N ARG A 66 -25.50 13.38 1.18
CA ARG A 66 -26.51 13.26 0.13
C ARG A 66 -25.91 13.30 -1.27
N ILE A 67 -25.00 14.23 -1.54
CA ILE A 67 -24.28 14.32 -2.82
C ILE A 67 -23.48 13.03 -3.05
N ALA A 68 -22.77 12.52 -2.04
CA ALA A 68 -22.01 11.27 -2.16
C ALA A 68 -22.92 10.05 -2.43
N GLN A 69 -24.11 10.00 -1.82
CA GLN A 69 -25.12 8.99 -2.11
C GLN A 69 -25.58 9.08 -3.57
N ILE A 70 -25.91 10.28 -4.07
CA ILE A 70 -26.34 10.49 -5.45
C ILE A 70 -25.24 10.08 -6.43
N LEU A 71 -23.99 10.47 -6.18
CA LEU A 71 -22.86 10.05 -7.01
C LEU A 71 -22.69 8.53 -7.07
N LEU A 72 -22.95 7.82 -5.96
CA LEU A 72 -22.87 6.35 -5.95
C LEU A 72 -23.99 5.71 -6.76
N ILE A 73 -25.22 6.20 -6.64
CA ILE A 73 -26.36 5.77 -7.46
C ILE A 73 -26.03 5.96 -8.94
N GLU A 74 -25.32 7.05 -9.27
CA GLU A 74 -25.03 7.45 -10.64
C GLU A 74 -23.67 6.95 -11.16
N ALA A 75 -22.94 6.18 -10.36
CA ALA A 75 -21.58 5.73 -10.67
C ALA A 75 -21.46 4.71 -11.83
N THR A 76 -22.57 4.30 -12.43
CA THR A 76 -22.56 3.57 -13.71
C THR A 76 -22.00 4.45 -14.84
N ASN A 77 -22.17 5.77 -14.73
CA ASN A 77 -21.50 6.73 -15.61
C ASN A 77 -20.03 6.91 -15.19
N GLU A 78 -19.10 6.75 -16.13
CA GLU A 78 -17.67 6.80 -15.85
C GLU A 78 -17.21 8.16 -15.29
N GLU A 79 -17.75 9.27 -15.79
CA GLU A 79 -17.36 10.61 -15.31
C GLU A 79 -17.84 10.83 -13.87
N VAL A 80 -19.03 10.32 -13.53
CA VAL A 80 -19.58 10.38 -12.17
C VAL A 80 -18.79 9.50 -11.22
N ARG A 81 -18.44 8.28 -11.64
CA ARG A 81 -17.56 7.38 -10.88
C ARG A 81 -16.21 8.03 -10.59
N ARG A 82 -15.63 8.68 -11.61
CA ARG A 82 -14.36 9.42 -11.48
C ARG A 82 -14.51 10.59 -10.50
N ALA A 83 -15.60 11.36 -10.57
CA ALA A 83 -15.90 12.42 -9.62
C ALA A 83 -15.98 11.91 -8.17
N LEU A 84 -16.70 10.80 -7.94
CA LEU A 84 -16.78 10.17 -6.62
C LEU A 84 -15.41 9.69 -6.12
N LEU A 85 -14.63 9.05 -6.99
CA LEU A 85 -13.26 8.64 -6.67
C LEU A 85 -12.40 9.83 -6.23
N GLN A 86 -12.46 10.94 -6.98
CA GLN A 86 -11.70 12.17 -6.70
C GLN A 86 -12.10 12.79 -5.35
N ALA A 87 -13.40 12.87 -5.07
CA ALA A 87 -13.91 13.36 -3.80
C ALA A 87 -13.46 12.51 -2.59
N LEU A 88 -13.18 11.22 -2.80
CA LEU A 88 -12.76 10.30 -1.74
C LEU A 88 -11.25 10.18 -1.56
N LEU A 89 -10.42 10.74 -2.46
CA LEU A 89 -8.95 10.67 -2.37
C LEU A 89 -8.38 11.13 -1.01
N PRO A 90 -8.86 12.23 -0.39
CA PRO A 90 -8.39 12.61 0.95
C PRO A 90 -8.66 11.51 2.00
N GLY A 91 -9.81 10.84 1.90
CA GLY A 91 -10.18 9.71 2.75
C GLY A 91 -9.31 8.48 2.52
N VAL A 92 -8.92 8.21 1.28
CA VAL A 92 -7.96 7.14 0.92
C VAL A 92 -6.61 7.40 1.59
N VAL A 93 -6.07 8.62 1.44
CA VAL A 93 -4.78 9.01 2.04
C VAL A 93 -4.84 8.87 3.56
N SER A 94 -5.92 9.33 4.19
CA SER A 94 -6.14 9.18 5.63
C SER A 94 -6.18 7.71 6.06
N THR A 95 -6.91 6.88 5.32
CA THR A 95 -7.00 5.42 5.57
C THR A 95 -5.62 4.77 5.48
N CYS A 96 -4.83 5.13 4.47
CA CYS A 96 -3.47 4.63 4.32
C CYS A 96 -2.56 5.04 5.48
N ARG A 97 -2.63 6.30 5.94
CA ARG A 97 -1.87 6.77 7.10
C ARG A 97 -2.26 6.06 8.39
N GLN A 98 -3.55 5.86 8.63
CA GLN A 98 -4.07 5.22 9.86
C GLN A 98 -3.61 3.77 10.01
N LEU A 99 -3.43 3.07 8.90
CA LEU A 99 -2.93 1.70 8.89
C LEU A 99 -1.39 1.62 9.05
N ARG A 100 -0.73 2.76 9.31
CA ARG A 100 0.71 2.90 9.60
C ARG A 100 1.62 2.25 8.55
N PHE A 101 1.29 2.45 7.28
CA PHE A 101 2.11 1.96 6.16
C PHE A 101 3.49 2.63 6.14
N GLY A 102 4.53 1.85 5.80
CA GLY A 102 5.93 2.25 5.95
C GLY A 102 6.60 1.75 7.24
N GLN A 103 5.86 1.12 8.16
CA GLN A 103 6.44 0.40 9.31
C GLN A 103 6.71 -1.10 9.01
N GLY A 104 7.29 -1.38 7.84
CA GLY A 104 7.95 -2.67 7.54
C GLY A 104 7.17 -3.74 6.75
N ILE A 105 5.87 -3.55 6.45
CA ILE A 105 5.13 -4.49 5.56
C ILE A 105 5.22 -4.06 4.10
N ILE A 106 5.15 -2.77 3.82
CA ILE A 106 5.33 -2.16 2.49
C ILE A 106 6.42 -1.11 2.64
N ASN A 107 7.43 -1.17 1.78
CA ASN A 107 8.61 -0.31 1.84
C ASN A 107 8.34 1.04 1.15
N GLU A 108 7.40 1.06 0.20
CA GLU A 108 7.11 2.20 -0.65
C GLU A 108 5.65 2.68 -0.46
N PRO A 109 5.43 3.83 0.19
CA PRO A 109 4.07 4.31 0.49
C PRO A 109 3.17 4.53 -0.73
N HIS A 110 3.77 4.81 -1.90
CA HIS A 110 3.03 5.08 -3.12
C HIS A 110 2.39 3.82 -3.73
N GLU A 111 3.01 2.64 -3.59
CA GLU A 111 2.42 1.36 -4.00
C GLU A 111 1.10 1.09 -3.27
N CYS A 112 1.09 1.36 -1.96
CA CYS A 112 -0.11 1.16 -1.15
C CYS A 112 -1.23 2.13 -1.54
N VAL A 113 -0.88 3.38 -1.86
CA VAL A 113 -1.86 4.37 -2.32
C VAL A 113 -2.42 3.98 -3.69
N ALA A 114 -1.58 3.53 -4.63
CA ALA A 114 -2.03 3.04 -5.93
C ALA A 114 -2.97 1.83 -5.80
N ALA A 115 -2.63 0.87 -4.94
CA ALA A 115 -3.48 -0.28 -4.64
C ALA A 115 -4.82 0.17 -4.02
N ALA A 116 -4.78 1.12 -3.08
CA ALA A 116 -5.98 1.64 -2.44
C ALA A 116 -6.91 2.36 -3.42
N ILE A 117 -6.36 3.17 -4.33
CA ILE A 117 -7.13 3.85 -5.37
C ILE A 117 -7.78 2.83 -6.31
N SER A 118 -7.02 1.83 -6.75
CA SER A 118 -7.54 0.77 -7.63
C SER A 118 -8.68 0.01 -6.96
N MET A 119 -8.47 -0.44 -5.72
CA MET A 119 -9.51 -1.13 -4.93
C MET A 119 -10.75 -0.26 -4.67
N LEU A 120 -10.57 1.07 -4.51
CA LEU A 120 -11.69 1.99 -4.32
C LEU A 120 -12.47 2.16 -5.63
N ASN A 121 -11.79 2.29 -6.76
CA ASN A 121 -12.46 2.37 -8.06
C ASN A 121 -13.30 1.10 -8.33
N ASP A 122 -12.75 -0.07 -8.02
CA ASP A 122 -13.48 -1.34 -8.12
C ASP A 122 -14.66 -1.39 -7.16
N LEU A 123 -14.49 -0.95 -5.90
CA LEU A 123 -15.57 -0.85 -4.91
C LEU A 123 -16.71 0.05 -5.37
N ILE A 124 -16.39 1.21 -5.96
CA ILE A 124 -17.40 2.13 -6.49
C ILE A 124 -18.13 1.47 -7.67
N GLY A 125 -17.41 0.77 -8.54
CA GLY A 125 -18.02 0.01 -9.65
C GLY A 125 -18.94 -1.10 -9.17
N ASP A 126 -18.51 -1.88 -8.17
CA ASP A 126 -19.29 -2.97 -7.56
C ASP A 126 -20.61 -2.46 -6.95
N TRP A 127 -20.61 -1.26 -6.37
CA TRP A 127 -21.75 -0.67 -5.66
C TRP A 127 -22.48 0.41 -6.48
N ALA A 128 -22.15 0.56 -7.76
CA ALA A 128 -22.80 1.52 -8.63
C ALA A 128 -24.30 1.24 -8.75
N GLY A 129 -25.13 2.27 -8.61
CA GLY A 129 -26.59 2.13 -8.59
C GLY A 129 -27.18 1.85 -7.21
N GLU A 130 -26.36 1.54 -6.20
CA GLU A 130 -26.86 1.34 -4.84
C GLU A 130 -27.16 2.67 -4.14
N SER A 131 -28.29 2.73 -3.44
CA SER A 131 -28.66 3.87 -2.61
C SER A 131 -28.18 3.67 -1.17
N ARG A 132 -27.07 4.30 -0.80
CA ARG A 132 -26.50 4.25 0.55
C ARG A 132 -26.44 5.65 1.17
N PRO A 133 -27.20 5.94 2.26
CA PRO A 133 -27.20 7.26 2.91
C PRO A 133 -25.81 7.71 3.39
N TYR A 134 -24.95 6.75 3.73
CA TYR A 134 -23.58 6.96 4.20
C TYR A 134 -22.55 6.41 3.21
N ALA A 135 -22.78 6.59 1.91
CA ALA A 135 -21.96 6.05 0.82
C ALA A 135 -20.44 6.29 1.02
N ALA A 136 -20.03 7.54 1.27
CA ALA A 136 -18.61 7.88 1.45
C ALA A 136 -17.93 7.12 2.62
N PRO A 137 -18.41 7.19 3.87
CA PRO A 137 -17.80 6.43 4.97
C PRO A 137 -17.95 4.91 4.82
N ASP A 138 -19.01 4.40 4.17
CA ASP A 138 -19.18 2.98 3.88
C ASP A 138 -18.10 2.48 2.91
N LEU A 139 -17.89 3.19 1.79
CA LEU A 139 -16.85 2.89 0.81
C LEU A 139 -15.45 2.91 1.44
N LEU A 140 -15.14 3.93 2.24
CA LEU A 140 -13.85 4.04 2.94
C LEU A 140 -13.67 2.93 3.99
N SER A 141 -14.75 2.53 4.68
CA SER A 141 -14.72 1.42 5.63
C SER A 141 -14.49 0.08 4.94
N ALA A 142 -15.15 -0.16 3.82
CA ALA A 142 -14.95 -1.34 2.99
C ALA A 142 -13.53 -1.39 2.40
N LEU A 143 -13.04 -0.26 1.89
CA LEU A 143 -11.66 -0.09 1.41
C LEU A 143 -10.66 -0.45 2.51
N ARG A 144 -10.81 0.12 3.71
CA ARG A 144 -9.94 -0.19 4.87
C ARG A 144 -9.91 -1.69 5.16
N GLY A 145 -11.05 -2.37 5.08
CA GLY A 145 -11.15 -3.82 5.25
C GLY A 145 -10.41 -4.59 4.14
N ARG A 146 -10.60 -4.21 2.86
CA ARG A 146 -9.90 -4.80 1.71
C ARG A 146 -8.39 -4.60 1.83
N LEU A 147 -7.94 -3.40 2.15
CA LEU A 147 -6.53 -3.06 2.36
C LEU A 147 -5.91 -3.90 3.49
N ARG A 148 -6.57 -4.02 4.66
CA ARG A 148 -6.10 -4.88 5.75
C ARG A 148 -5.86 -6.31 5.31
N ARG A 149 -6.81 -6.91 4.58
CA ARG A 149 -6.66 -8.28 4.06
C ARG A 149 -5.54 -8.38 3.03
N TRP A 150 -5.45 -7.41 2.13
CA TRP A 150 -4.39 -7.35 1.13
C TRP A 150 -3.01 -7.28 1.80
N LEU A 151 -2.82 -6.44 2.82
CA LEU A 151 -1.54 -6.36 3.55
C LEU A 151 -1.18 -7.64 4.30
N LEU A 152 -2.17 -8.31 4.89
CA LEU A 152 -1.92 -9.60 5.53
C LEU A 152 -1.49 -10.64 4.51
N LYS A 153 -2.09 -10.62 3.31
CA LYS A 153 -1.64 -11.43 2.19
C LYS A 153 -0.23 -11.05 1.76
N GLU A 154 0.09 -9.77 1.57
CA GLU A 154 1.44 -9.32 1.20
C GLU A 154 2.48 -9.68 2.27
N LYS A 155 2.15 -9.52 3.56
CA LYS A 155 3.00 -9.96 4.66
C LYS A 155 3.23 -11.47 4.62
N GLY A 156 2.18 -12.25 4.41
CA GLY A 156 2.26 -13.70 4.24
C GLY A 156 3.09 -14.09 3.02
N SER A 157 2.87 -13.44 1.88
CA SER A 157 3.65 -13.62 0.65
C SER A 157 5.09 -13.21 0.83
N ARG A 158 5.45 -12.23 1.65
CA ARG A 158 6.86 -11.91 1.96
C ARG A 158 7.50 -12.89 2.94
N LEU A 159 6.70 -13.48 3.84
CA LEU A 159 7.15 -14.55 4.74
C LEU A 159 7.30 -15.90 4.01
N ASN A 160 6.45 -16.15 3.01
CA ASN A 160 6.39 -17.38 2.22
C ASN A 160 7.05 -17.25 0.85
N ALA A 161 7.37 -16.04 0.41
CA ALA A 161 8.27 -15.86 -0.72
C ALA A 161 9.54 -16.59 -0.32
N PRO A 162 10.09 -17.46 -1.20
CA PRO A 162 11.48 -17.79 -1.06
C PRO A 162 12.17 -16.45 -0.96
N ARG A 163 12.79 -16.22 0.19
CA ARG A 163 13.57 -15.03 0.46
C ARG A 163 14.40 -14.84 -0.82
N ALA A 164 14.66 -13.63 -1.29
CA ALA A 164 15.80 -13.45 -2.21
C ALA A 164 17.17 -13.70 -1.51
N ASP A 165 17.11 -14.37 -0.34
CA ASP A 165 18.11 -15.03 0.51
C ASP A 165 17.64 -16.48 0.81
N ASP A 166 16.82 -17.10 -0.04
CA ASP A 166 16.91 -18.55 -0.19
C ASP A 166 18.28 -18.66 -0.83
N PRO A 167 19.30 -19.16 -0.12
CA PRO A 167 20.53 -19.44 -0.80
C PRO A 167 20.09 -20.33 -1.97
N GLU A 168 20.29 -19.87 -3.20
CA GLU A 168 20.82 -20.77 -4.22
C GLU A 168 21.78 -21.64 -3.43
N THR A 169 21.41 -22.91 -3.19
CA THR A 169 22.31 -23.90 -2.60
C THR A 169 23.62 -23.62 -3.31
N PRO A 170 24.60 -22.97 -2.66
CA PRO A 170 25.68 -22.36 -3.41
C PRO A 170 26.30 -23.55 -4.09
N ALA A 171 26.33 -23.54 -5.43
CA ALA A 171 26.96 -24.61 -6.18
C ALA A 171 28.31 -24.82 -5.51
N ALA A 172 28.43 -25.93 -4.78
CA ALA A 172 29.28 -26.06 -3.61
C ALA A 172 30.74 -26.27 -4.00
N THR A 173 31.15 -25.66 -5.11
CA THR A 173 32.33 -26.09 -5.82
C THR A 173 33.41 -25.03 -5.91
N ASN A 174 33.20 -23.74 -5.54
CA ASN A 174 34.29 -22.74 -5.47
C ASN A 174 33.94 -21.43 -4.69
N SER A 175 33.33 -21.49 -3.50
CA SER A 175 33.08 -20.26 -2.71
C SER A 175 34.33 -19.84 -1.93
N ALA A 176 34.91 -18.68 -2.25
CA ALA A 176 36.03 -18.09 -1.49
C ALA A 176 35.69 -17.88 -0.01
N LEU A 177 34.40 -17.70 0.31
CA LEU A 177 33.89 -17.63 1.68
C LEU A 177 34.01 -18.98 2.40
N LEU A 178 33.71 -20.09 1.70
CA LEU A 178 33.84 -21.43 2.27
C LEU A 178 35.30 -21.74 2.62
N THR A 179 36.23 -21.44 1.70
CA THR A 179 37.67 -21.62 1.96
C THR A 179 38.14 -20.78 3.15
N ARG A 180 37.68 -19.53 3.29
CA ARG A 180 37.99 -18.69 4.45
C ARG A 180 37.42 -19.24 5.75
N LEU A 181 36.19 -19.76 5.72
CA LEU A 181 35.59 -20.41 6.89
C LEU A 181 36.35 -21.66 7.28
N GLU A 182 36.73 -22.52 6.33
CA GLU A 182 37.53 -23.72 6.56
C GLU A 182 38.88 -23.42 7.20
N MET A 183 39.57 -22.35 6.76
CA MET A 183 40.81 -21.89 7.40
C MET A 183 40.62 -21.40 8.86
N LEU A 184 39.39 -21.04 9.25
CA LEU A 184 39.06 -20.54 10.58
C LEU A 184 38.41 -21.61 11.47
N VAL A 185 38.20 -22.83 10.95
CA VAL A 185 37.69 -23.97 11.73
C VAL A 185 38.69 -24.41 12.80
N GLU A 186 40.00 -24.30 12.53
CA GLU A 186 41.04 -24.64 13.50
C GLU A 186 41.64 -23.36 14.10
N GLY A 187 40.94 -22.75 15.07
CA GLY A 187 41.43 -21.53 15.70
C GLY A 187 40.49 -20.88 16.71
N PRO A 188 40.85 -19.68 17.22
CA PRO A 188 40.06 -18.97 18.22
C PRO A 188 38.67 -18.52 17.71
N HIS A 189 38.46 -18.61 16.39
CA HIS A 189 37.21 -18.23 15.74
C HIS A 189 36.34 -19.43 15.33
N GLU A 190 36.70 -20.66 15.70
CA GLU A 190 35.99 -21.89 15.33
C GLU A 190 34.48 -21.78 15.57
N ARG A 191 34.07 -21.31 16.76
CA ARG A 191 32.65 -21.17 17.11
C ARG A 191 31.91 -20.29 16.10
N LEU A 192 32.46 -19.12 15.77
CA LEU A 192 31.82 -18.16 14.87
C LEU A 192 31.90 -18.62 13.41
N ALA A 193 32.99 -19.28 13.01
CA ALA A 193 33.12 -19.91 11.70
C ALA A 193 32.08 -21.01 11.50
N ARG A 194 31.91 -21.91 12.48
CA ARG A 194 30.89 -22.98 12.47
C ARG A 194 29.47 -22.42 12.42
N LEU A 195 29.16 -21.42 13.24
CA LEU A 195 27.83 -20.80 13.26
C LEU A 195 27.54 -20.06 11.95
N THR A 196 28.54 -19.38 11.38
CA THR A 196 28.42 -18.73 10.06
C THR A 196 28.20 -19.77 8.97
N TYR A 197 28.95 -20.87 8.98
CA TYR A 197 28.75 -21.97 8.03
C TYR A 197 27.32 -22.53 8.11
N ARG A 198 26.85 -22.85 9.31
CA ARG A 198 25.51 -23.39 9.51
C ARG A 198 24.41 -22.40 9.11
N CYS A 199 24.64 -21.11 9.31
CA CYS A 199 23.70 -20.06 8.92
C CYS A 199 23.67 -19.83 7.40
N VAL A 200 24.83 -19.84 6.74
CA VAL A 200 24.98 -19.42 5.33
C VAL A 200 24.89 -20.59 4.36
N PHE A 201 25.50 -21.73 4.69
CA PHE A 201 25.58 -22.89 3.80
C PHE A 201 24.59 -24.00 4.16
N ALA A 202 24.27 -24.19 5.45
CA ALA A 202 23.28 -25.18 5.88
C ALA A 202 21.86 -24.60 6.03
N GLY A 203 21.67 -23.30 5.79
CA GLY A 203 20.37 -22.63 5.82
C GLY A 203 19.67 -22.62 7.19
N ILE A 204 20.40 -22.88 8.28
CA ILE A 204 19.80 -22.94 9.62
C ILE A 204 19.49 -21.53 10.11
N PRO A 205 18.25 -21.23 10.51
CA PRO A 205 17.87 -19.87 10.88
C PRO A 205 18.59 -19.42 12.16
N LEU A 206 19.01 -18.16 12.19
CA LEU A 206 19.80 -17.58 13.30
C LEU A 206 19.13 -17.75 14.69
N ARG A 207 17.80 -17.79 14.76
CA ARG A 207 17.06 -18.04 16.01
C ARG A 207 17.28 -19.43 16.58
N GLU A 208 17.47 -20.41 15.71
CA GLU A 208 17.70 -21.81 16.07
C GLU A 208 19.15 -22.00 16.49
N LEU A 209 20.07 -21.38 15.75
CA LEU A 209 21.48 -21.29 16.15
C LEU A 209 21.66 -20.61 17.51
N ALA A 210 20.99 -19.48 17.75
CA ALA A 210 21.04 -18.79 19.05
C ALA A 210 20.55 -19.67 20.20
N ARG A 211 19.50 -20.47 19.96
CA ARG A 211 18.96 -21.41 20.95
C ARG A 211 19.93 -22.54 21.25
N GLU A 212 20.53 -23.14 20.22
CA GLU A 212 21.50 -24.24 20.37
C GLU A 212 22.82 -23.78 21.01
N ASP A 213 23.26 -22.58 20.64
CA ASP A 213 24.48 -21.95 21.16
C ASP A 213 24.27 -21.26 22.53
N GLN A 214 23.04 -21.31 23.07
CA GLN A 214 22.65 -20.69 24.34
C GLN A 214 22.95 -19.18 24.43
N SER A 215 22.96 -18.50 23.28
CA SER A 215 23.21 -17.07 23.17
C SER A 215 21.92 -16.29 22.99
N SER A 216 21.91 -15.03 23.44
CA SER A 216 20.81 -14.13 23.08
C SER A 216 20.90 -13.78 21.59
N LEU A 217 19.75 -13.77 20.91
CA LEU A 217 19.66 -13.49 19.48
C LEU A 217 20.31 -12.13 19.09
N PRO A 218 20.14 -11.05 19.87
CA PRO A 218 20.82 -9.78 19.58
C PRO A 218 22.35 -9.86 19.75
N SER A 219 22.86 -10.60 20.74
CA SER A 219 24.31 -10.77 20.97
C SER A 219 24.93 -11.57 19.84
N LEU A 220 24.34 -12.73 19.51
CA LEU A 220 24.85 -13.59 18.45
C LEU A 220 24.86 -12.87 17.10
N ARG A 221 23.82 -12.09 16.79
CA ARG A 221 23.77 -11.27 15.58
C ARG A 221 24.93 -10.27 15.53
N ARG A 222 25.22 -9.61 16.65
CA ARG A 222 26.32 -8.63 16.74
C ARG A 222 27.68 -9.30 16.63
N GLU A 223 27.88 -10.44 17.29
CA GLU A 223 29.12 -11.24 17.21
C GLU A 223 29.42 -11.69 15.77
N LEU A 224 28.41 -12.22 15.07
CA LEU A 224 28.57 -12.66 13.67
C LEU A 224 28.82 -11.49 12.71
N GLN A 225 28.22 -10.32 12.96
CA GLN A 225 28.50 -9.11 12.17
C GLN A 225 29.93 -8.63 12.33
N ILE A 226 30.44 -8.58 13.57
CA ILE A 226 31.83 -8.19 13.87
C ILE A 226 32.79 -9.20 13.23
N PHE A 227 32.52 -10.50 13.39
CA PHE A 227 33.32 -11.56 12.81
C PHE A 227 33.36 -11.49 11.28
N ALA A 228 32.21 -11.27 10.62
CA ALA A 228 32.14 -11.15 9.18
C ALA A 228 32.96 -9.97 8.65
N LEU A 229 32.87 -8.81 9.30
CA LEU A 229 33.63 -7.62 8.94
C LEU A 229 35.14 -7.79 9.16
N ALA A 230 35.53 -8.47 10.23
CA ALA A 230 36.95 -8.62 10.60
C ALA A 230 37.68 -9.72 9.81
N HIS A 231 36.98 -10.79 9.41
CA HIS A 231 37.64 -12.01 8.91
C HIS A 231 37.10 -12.55 7.58
N LEU A 232 35.90 -12.12 7.13
CA LEU A 232 35.25 -12.73 5.97
C LEU A 232 35.05 -11.76 4.79
N LEU A 233 34.90 -10.47 5.05
CA LEU A 233 34.64 -9.41 4.05
C LEU A 233 35.88 -8.57 3.66
N GLY A 234 37.07 -8.97 4.15
CA GLY A 234 38.37 -8.41 3.76
C GLY A 234 38.95 -9.00 2.48
#